data_AF-A0A6H5J941-F1
#
_entry.id   AF-A0A6H5J941-F1
#
_cell.length_a   1.000
_cell.length_b   1.000
_cell.length_c   1.000
_cell.angle_alpha   90.00
_cell.angle_beta   90.00
_cell.angle_gamma   90.00
#
_symmetry.space_group_name_H-M   'P 1'
#
loop_
_entity.id
_entity.type
_entity.pdbx_description
1 polymer ?
#
loop_
_entity_poly.entity_id
_entity_poly.type
_entity_poly.pdbx_seq_one_letter_code
_entity_poly.pdbx_strand_id
1 'polypeptide(L)'
;MAFRATQAVRMVVKKTSTGLVGLAVDVNARANFIALQKQILEKIKVIPDHAQYRKDVEAISGYRLKVAMENEDEETIEDKINHGQLEELLVDGKNELKLIDKYAEWRLWEAVDELNKADPERQEA
;
A
#
# COMPACT_ATOMS: atom_id res chain seq x y z
N MET A 1 -23.14 -7.17 -44.39
CA MET A 1 -23.70 -7.72 -43.15
C MET A 1 -22.67 -7.55 -42.05
N ALA A 2 -22.96 -6.74 -41.03
CA ALA A 2 -22.02 -6.45 -39.94
C ALA A 2 -22.11 -7.53 -38.87
N PHE A 3 -21.02 -8.27 -38.67
CA PHE A 3 -20.89 -9.21 -37.56
C PHE A 3 -20.61 -8.41 -36.28
N ARG A 4 -21.60 -8.36 -35.38
CA ARG A 4 -21.38 -7.84 -34.02
C ARG A 4 -20.54 -8.87 -33.27
N ALA A 5 -19.30 -8.50 -32.94
CA ALA A 5 -18.47 -9.28 -32.04
C ALA A 5 -19.18 -9.31 -30.67
N THR A 6 -19.62 -10.50 -30.27
CA THR A 6 -20.15 -10.78 -28.94
C THR A 6 -19.01 -10.57 -27.94
N GLN A 7 -19.05 -9.47 -27.21
CA GLN A 7 -18.08 -9.21 -26.14
C GLN A 7 -18.31 -10.27 -25.07
N ALA A 8 -17.38 -11.21 -24.95
CA ALA A 8 -17.44 -12.25 -23.93
C ALA A 8 -17.40 -11.56 -22.55
N VAL A 9 -18.47 -11.70 -21.78
CA VAL A 9 -18.49 -11.27 -20.38
C VAL A 9 -17.57 -12.22 -19.62
N ARG A 10 -16.34 -11.75 -19.33
CA ARG A 10 -15.44 -12.45 -18.42
C ARG A 10 -16.08 -12.39 -17.03
N MET A 11 -16.63 -13.52 -16.57
CA MET A 11 -17.15 -13.66 -15.22
C MET A 11 -16.01 -13.41 -14.24
N VAL A 12 -16.02 -12.28 -13.56
CA VAL A 12 -15.10 -12.01 -12.45
C VAL A 12 -15.52 -12.90 -11.29
N VAL A 13 -14.71 -13.89 -10.96
CA VAL A 13 -14.92 -14.71 -9.77
C VAL A 13 -14.67 -13.81 -8.56
N LYS A 14 -15.74 -13.37 -7.90
CA LYS A 14 -15.63 -12.59 -6.66
C LYS A 14 -15.32 -13.54 -5.50
N LYS A 15 -14.38 -13.15 -4.66
CA LYS A 15 -14.06 -13.89 -3.43
C LYS A 15 -15.30 -14.03 -2.55
N THR A 16 -15.56 -15.24 -2.04
CA THR A 16 -16.69 -15.51 -1.12
C THR A 16 -16.28 -15.40 0.34
N SER A 17 -14.99 -15.60 0.63
CA SER A 17 -14.37 -15.47 1.95
C SER A 17 -12.88 -15.19 1.76
N THR A 18 -12.27 -14.48 2.70
CA THR A 18 -10.81 -14.29 2.79
C THR A 18 -10.11 -15.52 3.40
N GLY A 19 -10.86 -16.44 4.00
CA GLY A 19 -10.30 -17.56 4.78
C GLY A 19 -9.70 -17.16 6.13
N LEU A 20 -9.73 -15.88 6.49
CA LEU A 20 -9.20 -15.34 7.75
C LEU A 20 -10.34 -14.93 8.69
N VAL A 21 -10.27 -15.40 9.94
CA VAL A 21 -11.29 -15.08 10.94
C VAL A 21 -11.23 -13.59 11.29
N GLY A 22 -12.38 -12.91 11.24
CA GLY A 22 -12.48 -11.49 11.57
C GLY A 22 -12.11 -10.53 10.44
N LEU A 23 -11.74 -11.03 9.25
CA LEU A 23 -11.47 -10.21 8.08
C LEU A 23 -12.51 -10.48 6.98
N ALA A 24 -13.48 -9.57 6.85
CA ALA A 24 -14.52 -9.67 5.83
C ALA A 24 -13.99 -9.29 4.44
N VAL A 25 -14.53 -9.94 3.41
CA VAL A 25 -14.24 -9.62 1.99
C VAL A 25 -14.72 -8.22 1.66
N ASP A 26 -13.89 -7.46 0.94
CA ASP A 26 -14.27 -6.15 0.42
C ASP A 26 -14.62 -6.25 -1.07
N VAL A 27 -15.88 -6.02 -1.41
CA VAL A 27 -16.37 -6.11 -2.80
C VAL A 27 -15.68 -5.13 -3.74
N ASN A 28 -15.12 -4.04 -3.20
CA ASN A 28 -14.40 -3.01 -3.93
C ASN A 28 -12.94 -2.89 -3.48
N ALA A 29 -12.33 -4.01 -3.03
CA ALA A 29 -11.00 -4.05 -2.43
C ALA A 29 -9.96 -3.25 -3.23
N ARG A 30 -9.87 -3.49 -4.55
CA ARG A 30 -8.95 -2.77 -5.43
C ARG A 30 -9.14 -1.25 -5.41
N ALA A 31 -10.38 -0.78 -5.54
CA ALA A 31 -10.67 0.65 -5.59
C ALA A 31 -10.34 1.34 -4.25
N ASN A 32 -10.73 0.69 -3.15
CA ASN A 32 -10.43 1.13 -1.80
C ASN A 32 -8.92 1.15 -1.54
N PHE A 33 -8.19 0.14 -2.03
CA PHE A 33 -6.74 0.04 -1.90
C PHE A 33 -6.02 1.18 -2.64
N ILE A 34 -6.42 1.47 -3.89
CA ILE A 34 -5.89 2.62 -4.66
C ILE A 34 -6.12 3.94 -3.92
N ALA A 35 -7.33 4.15 -3.40
CA ALA A 35 -7.65 5.35 -2.64
C ALA A 35 -6.79 5.47 -1.37
N LEU A 36 -6.62 4.36 -0.65
CA LEU A 36 -5.81 4.30 0.57
C LEU A 36 -4.33 4.59 0.30
N GLN A 37 -3.75 4.00 -0.75
CA GLN A 37 -2.35 4.25 -1.10
C GLN A 37 -2.10 5.73 -1.46
N LYS A 38 -3.05 6.37 -2.16
CA LYS A 38 -2.97 7.82 -2.43
C LYS A 38 -3.06 8.66 -1.15
N GLN A 39 -3.91 8.26 -0.20
CA GLN A 39 -4.00 8.94 1.09
C GLN A 39 -2.70 8.82 1.89
N ILE A 40 -2.05 7.64 1.89
CA ILE A 40 -0.75 7.44 2.55
C ILE A 40 0.31 8.36 1.93
N LEU A 41 0.40 8.39 0.59
CA LEU A 41 1.36 9.25 -0.13
C LEU A 41 1.12 10.75 0.11
N GLU A 42 -0.11 11.17 0.36
CA GLU A 42 -0.39 12.55 0.73
C GLU A 42 -0.01 12.83 2.18
N LYS A 43 -0.38 11.92 3.08
CA LYS A 43 -0.20 12.11 4.52
C LYS A 43 1.27 12.08 4.94
N ILE A 44 2.09 11.23 4.31
CA ILE A 44 3.50 11.09 4.65
C ILE A 44 4.32 12.38 4.42
N LYS A 45 3.81 13.32 3.59
CA LYS A 45 4.46 14.60 3.30
C LYS A 45 4.65 15.51 4.51
N VAL A 46 3.96 15.25 5.62
CA VAL A 46 4.18 15.95 6.90
C VAL A 46 5.57 15.67 7.50
N ILE A 47 6.16 14.53 7.13
CA ILE A 47 7.50 14.11 7.59
C ILE A 47 8.56 14.68 6.62
N PRO A 48 9.74 15.10 7.11
CA PRO A 48 10.83 15.59 6.25
C PRO A 48 11.24 14.58 5.17
N ASP A 49 11.64 15.08 4.00
CA ASP A 49 12.03 14.28 2.82
C ASP A 49 13.33 13.49 3.02
N HIS A 50 14.23 13.98 3.88
CA HIS A 50 15.47 13.29 4.21
C HIS A 50 15.25 12.06 5.10
N ALA A 51 14.14 12.02 5.85
CA ALA A 51 13.85 10.95 6.80
C ALA A 51 13.69 9.60 6.08
N GLN A 52 14.45 8.59 6.52
CA GLN A 52 14.46 7.27 5.89
C GLN A 52 13.07 6.63 5.83
N TYR A 53 12.32 6.71 6.94
CA TYR A 53 10.95 6.21 7.02
C TYR A 53 10.04 6.78 5.91
N ARG A 54 10.14 8.08 5.60
CA ARG A 54 9.35 8.67 4.52
C ARG A 54 9.74 8.09 3.16
N LYS A 55 11.04 7.95 2.87
CA LYS A 55 11.53 7.37 1.62
C LYS A 55 11.02 5.95 1.42
N ASP A 56 11.06 5.14 2.47
CA ASP A 56 10.59 3.74 2.43
C ASP A 56 9.08 3.66 2.20
N VAL A 57 8.29 4.47 2.93
CA VAL A 57 6.83 4.50 2.77
C VAL A 57 6.44 5.00 1.38
N GLU A 58 7.12 6.01 0.84
CA GLU A 58 6.89 6.50 -0.53
C GLU A 58 7.23 5.44 -1.57
N ALA A 59 8.36 4.74 -1.43
CA ALA A 59 8.78 3.68 -2.33
C ALA A 59 7.78 2.51 -2.33
N ILE A 60 7.43 1.99 -1.14
CA ILE A 60 6.49 0.88 -0.98
C ILE A 60 5.10 1.29 -1.48
N SER A 61 4.61 2.46 -1.07
CA SER A 61 3.26 2.89 -1.42
C SER A 61 3.13 3.23 -2.89
N GLY A 62 4.17 3.82 -3.49
CA GLY A 62 4.24 4.09 -4.93
C GLY A 62 4.26 2.81 -5.76
N TYR A 63 5.05 1.81 -5.35
CA TYR A 63 5.07 0.49 -5.99
C TYR A 63 3.69 -0.18 -5.93
N ARG A 64 3.11 -0.26 -4.73
CA ARG A 64 1.77 -0.85 -4.51
C ARG A 64 0.69 -0.15 -5.33
N LEU A 65 0.70 1.18 -5.35
CA LEU A 65 -0.25 1.97 -6.15
C LEU A 65 -0.09 1.69 -7.65
N LYS A 66 1.15 1.64 -8.15
CA LYS A 66 1.44 1.32 -9.56
C LYS A 66 0.88 -0.05 -9.93
N VAL A 67 1.18 -1.09 -9.14
CA VAL A 67 0.68 -2.45 -9.40
C VAL A 67 -0.84 -2.48 -9.42
N ALA A 68 -1.50 -1.85 -8.45
CA ALA A 68 -2.97 -1.81 -8.39
C ALA A 68 -3.60 -1.03 -9.56
N MET A 69 -2.93 0.01 -10.08
CA MET A 69 -3.41 0.75 -11.24
C MET A 69 -3.25 -0.01 -12.56
N GLU A 70 -2.16 -0.77 -12.71
CA GLU A 70 -1.84 -1.53 -13.93
C GLU A 70 -2.63 -2.83 -14.10
N ASN A 71 -3.21 -3.37 -13.04
CA ASN A 71 -3.91 -4.65 -13.05
C ASN A 71 -5.34 -4.48 -12.53
N GLU A 72 -6.31 -5.14 -13.16
CA GLU A 72 -7.72 -5.12 -12.72
C GLU A 72 -8.08 -6.30 -11.82
N ASP A 73 -7.39 -7.41 -11.98
CA ASP A 73 -7.61 -8.67 -11.29
C ASP A 73 -6.92 -8.68 -9.92
N GLU A 74 -7.67 -9.03 -8.87
CA GLU A 74 -7.19 -8.97 -7.48
C GLU A 74 -6.10 -9.99 -7.20
N GLU A 75 -6.22 -11.22 -7.70
CA GLU A 75 -5.23 -12.29 -7.53
C GLU A 75 -3.89 -11.88 -8.16
N THR A 76 -3.93 -11.33 -9.37
CA THR A 76 -2.73 -10.80 -10.04
C THR A 76 -2.07 -9.66 -9.25
N ILE A 77 -2.86 -8.79 -8.60
CA ILE A 77 -2.32 -7.71 -7.76
C ILE A 77 -1.65 -8.30 -6.52
N GLU A 78 -2.30 -9.26 -5.86
CA GLU A 78 -1.81 -9.93 -4.66
C GLU A 78 -0.51 -10.70 -4.92
N ASP A 79 -0.45 -11.45 -6.02
CA ASP A 79 0.75 -12.18 -6.43
C ASP A 79 1.93 -11.25 -6.73
N LYS A 80 1.65 -10.13 -7.41
CA LYS A 80 2.70 -9.15 -7.73
C LYS A 80 3.22 -8.45 -6.48
N ILE A 81 2.33 -8.03 -5.57
CA ILE A 81 2.72 -7.36 -4.32
C ILE A 81 3.37 -8.36 -3.35
N ASN A 82 2.95 -9.62 -3.38
CA ASN A 82 3.44 -10.73 -2.57
C ASN A 82 3.45 -10.41 -1.06
N HIS A 83 2.33 -9.88 -0.56
CA HIS A 83 2.19 -9.46 0.84
C HIS A 83 0.76 -9.71 1.37
N GLY A 84 0.22 -10.91 1.10
CA GLY A 84 -1.12 -11.30 1.52
C GLY A 84 -2.23 -10.74 0.62
N GLN A 85 -3.46 -10.80 1.13
CA GLN A 85 -4.65 -10.37 0.41
C GLN A 85 -4.83 -8.84 0.43
N LEU A 86 -5.57 -8.29 -0.53
CA LEU A 86 -5.91 -6.86 -0.57
C LEU A 86 -6.62 -6.40 0.71
N GLU A 87 -7.46 -7.24 1.32
CA GLU A 87 -8.11 -6.94 2.59
C GLU A 87 -7.12 -6.77 3.74
N GLU A 88 -6.05 -7.58 3.79
CA GLU A 88 -4.98 -7.44 4.78
C GLU A 88 -4.21 -6.14 4.54
N LEU A 89 -3.86 -5.87 3.28
CA LEU A 89 -3.21 -4.63 2.86
C LEU A 89 -4.03 -3.36 3.17
N LEU A 90 -5.36 -3.45 3.11
CA LEU A 90 -6.26 -2.37 3.52
C LEU A 90 -6.20 -2.14 5.04
N VAL A 91 -6.09 -3.19 5.84
CA VAL A 91 -5.90 -3.08 7.29
C VAL A 91 -4.53 -2.47 7.60
N ASP A 92 -3.48 -2.95 6.93
CA ASP A 92 -2.12 -2.44 7.08
C ASP A 92 -2.03 -0.97 6.71
N GLY A 93 -2.58 -0.56 5.58
CA GLY A 93 -2.57 0.85 5.17
C GLY A 93 -3.33 1.75 6.15
N LYS A 94 -4.42 1.27 6.78
CA LYS A 94 -5.11 2.02 7.84
C LYS A 94 -4.25 2.14 9.11
N ASN A 95 -3.49 1.10 9.44
CA ASN A 95 -2.54 1.15 10.55
C ASN A 95 -1.37 2.09 10.23
N GLU A 96 -0.88 2.08 8.99
CA GLU A 96 0.17 2.97 8.50
C GLU A 96 -0.27 4.44 8.62
N LEU A 97 -1.51 4.78 8.24
CA LEU A 97 -2.03 6.14 8.43
C LEU A 97 -2.01 6.59 9.90
N LYS A 98 -2.27 5.68 10.85
CA LYS A 98 -2.19 5.98 12.29
C LYS A 98 -0.74 6.06 12.77
N LEU A 99 0.13 5.23 12.20
CA LEU A 99 1.56 5.23 12.51
C LEU A 99 2.18 6.56 12.07
N ILE A 100 1.85 7.06 10.88
CA ILE A 100 2.33 8.36 10.37
C ILE A 100 1.98 9.48 11.36
N ASP A 101 0.76 9.50 11.92
CA ASP A 101 0.38 10.51 12.92
C ASP A 101 1.30 10.47 14.15
N LYS A 102 1.51 9.27 14.70
CA LYS A 102 2.37 9.07 15.88
C LYS A 102 3.85 9.36 15.58
N TYR A 103 4.31 8.96 14.40
CA TYR A 103 5.69 9.17 13.95
C TYR A 103 5.98 10.67 13.80
N ALA A 104 5.01 11.42 13.26
CA ALA A 104 5.02 12.88 13.18
C ALA A 104 4.98 13.54 14.55
N GLU A 105 4.07 13.12 15.43
CA GLU A 105 3.92 13.65 16.80
C GLU A 105 5.22 13.51 17.60
N TRP A 106 5.87 12.34 17.52
CA TRP A 106 7.08 12.05 18.30
C TRP A 106 8.38 12.40 17.59
N ARG A 107 8.32 12.90 16.34
CA ARG A 107 9.48 13.31 15.53
C ARG A 107 10.58 12.23 15.51
N LEU A 108 10.19 10.97 15.30
CA LEU A 108 11.11 9.82 15.47
C LEU A 108 12.31 9.83 14.53
N TRP A 109 12.26 10.58 13.42
CA TRP A 109 13.40 10.78 12.53
C TRP A 109 14.57 11.48 13.22
N GLU A 110 14.33 12.31 14.23
CA GLU A 110 15.40 13.03 14.93
C GLU A 110 16.31 12.09 15.71
N ALA A 111 15.72 11.08 16.36
CA ALA A 111 16.49 10.04 17.03
C ALA A 111 17.36 9.26 16.03
N VAL A 112 16.84 9.00 14.82
CA VAL A 112 17.60 8.35 13.75
C VAL A 112 18.72 9.26 13.25
N ASP A 113 18.45 10.55 13.07
CA ASP A 113 19.45 11.54 12.65
C ASP A 113 20.60 11.65 13.67
N GLU A 114 20.30 11.67 14.98
CA GLU A 114 21.33 11.68 16.02
C GLU A 114 22.15 10.38 16.06
N LEU A 115 21.51 9.22 15.87
CA LEU A 115 22.22 7.95 15.77
C LEU A 115 23.16 7.90 14.56
N ASN A 116 22.71 8.42 13.42
CA ASN A 116 23.52 8.49 12.21
C ASN A 116 24.72 9.45 12.35
N LYS A 117 24.58 10.54 13.13
CA LYS A 117 25.72 11.42 13.45
C LYS A 117 26.74 10.74 14.36
N ALA A 118 26.28 9.90 15.28
CA ALA A 118 27.14 9.19 16.23
C ALA A 118 27.89 8.01 15.57
N ASP A 119 27.28 7.36 14.58
CA ASP A 119 27.86 6.24 13.82
C ASP A 119 27.60 6.41 12.31
N PRO A 120 28.50 7.12 11.60
CA PRO A 120 28.32 7.42 10.18
C PRO A 120 28.36 6.19 9.26
N GLU A 121 29.05 5.11 9.65
CA GLU A 121 29.19 3.88 8.83
C GLU A 121 27.85 3.14 8.69
N ARG A 122 26.90 3.38 9.60
CA ARG A 122 25.56 2.77 9.58
C ARG A 122 24.74 3.13 8.34
N GLN A 123 25.01 4.26 7.68
CA GLN A 123 24.26 4.69 6.51
C GLN A 123 24.61 3.91 5.23
N GLU A 124 25.70 3.13 5.24
CA GLU A 124 26.23 2.44 4.05
C GLU A 124 25.85 0.95 3.98
N ALA A 125 25.18 0.42 5.02
CA ALA A 125 24.70 -0.96 5.10
C ALA A 125 23.24 -1.11 4.63
#